data_AF-A0A1S3ZPC1-F1
#
_entry.id   AF-A0A1S3ZPC1-F1
#
_cell.length_a   1.000
_cell.length_b   1.000
_cell.length_c   1.000
_cell.angle_alpha   90.00
_cell.angle_beta   90.00
_cell.angle_gamma   90.00
#
_symmetry.space_group_name_H-M   'P 1'
#
loop_
_entity.id
_entity.type
_entity.pdbx_description
1 polymer ?
#
loop_
_entity_poly.entity_id
_entity_poly.type
_entity_poly.pdbx_seq_one_letter_code
_entity_poly.pdbx_strand_id
1 'polypeptide(L)'
;MTAFNPLTAILTQNKLEGPNYVDWKRNLDIVLIVEEYKFVLDEVCPEKPGDDAIDDEQKAYHKWIKADKMARCYILASMSNVLQHQHQSMESAYDILENLKEMFGDQNRAAK
;
A
#
# COMPACT_ATOMS: atom_id res chain seq x y z
N MET A 1 -2.21 24.47 16.25
CA MET A 1 -1.04 23.69 15.78
C MET A 1 -1.58 22.33 15.36
N THR A 2 -1.45 21.95 14.09
CA THR A 2 -1.78 20.58 13.66
C THR A 2 -0.83 19.61 14.36
N ALA A 3 -1.35 18.56 14.97
CA ALA A 3 -0.51 17.55 15.62
C ALA A 3 0.41 16.91 14.56
N PHE A 4 1.69 16.77 14.89
CA PHE A 4 2.65 16.06 14.05
C PHE A 4 2.22 14.60 13.96
N ASN A 5 1.88 14.12 12.77
CA ASN A 5 1.69 12.69 12.53
C ASN A 5 3.02 12.08 12.05
N PRO A 6 3.75 11.33 12.90
CA PRO A 6 5.04 10.76 12.54
C PRO A 6 4.95 9.83 11.32
N LEU A 7 3.82 9.15 11.10
CA LEU A 7 3.63 8.28 9.94
C LEU A 7 3.54 9.09 8.64
N THR A 8 2.88 10.24 8.66
CA THR A 8 2.84 11.15 7.51
C THR A 8 4.22 11.69 7.15
N ALA A 9 5.07 11.95 8.16
CA ALA A 9 6.44 12.38 7.92
C ALA A 9 7.26 11.28 7.23
N ILE A 10 7.11 10.01 7.65
CA ILE A 10 7.79 8.87 7.01
C ILE A 10 7.45 8.81 5.52
N LEU A 11 6.16 8.91 5.16
CA LEU A 11 5.70 8.80 3.77
C LEU A 11 6.18 9.98 2.91
N THR A 12 6.17 11.20 3.47
CA THR A 12 6.48 12.42 2.71
C THR A 12 7.98 12.68 2.56
N GLN A 13 8.80 12.25 3.52
CA GLN A 13 10.25 12.41 3.49
C GLN A 13 10.96 11.28 2.72
N ASN A 14 10.31 10.12 2.58
CA ASN A 14 10.90 8.95 1.93
C ASN A 14 10.14 8.57 0.65
N LYS A 15 9.81 9.55 -0.20
CA LYS A 15 9.01 9.28 -1.40
C LYS A 15 9.73 8.30 -2.34
N LEU A 16 8.97 7.43 -3.00
CA LEU A 16 9.49 6.60 -4.07
C LEU A 16 9.89 7.46 -5.28
N GLU A 17 11.16 7.34 -5.68
CA GLU A 17 11.76 8.02 -6.84
C GLU A 17 12.34 7.02 -7.85
N GLY A 18 12.18 5.72 -7.59
CA GLY A 18 12.64 4.61 -8.42
C GLY A 18 13.79 3.84 -7.77
N PRO A 19 15.04 4.36 -7.76
CA PRO A 19 16.20 3.63 -7.23
C PRO A 19 16.11 3.24 -5.76
N ASN A 20 15.33 3.99 -4.97
CA ASN A 20 15.16 3.79 -3.53
C ASN A 20 14.05 2.80 -3.16
N TYR A 21 13.57 1.97 -4.10
CA TYR A 21 12.44 1.06 -3.90
C TYR A 21 12.54 0.20 -2.63
N VAL A 22 13.71 -0.37 -2.33
CA VAL A 22 13.89 -1.27 -1.18
C VAL A 22 13.67 -0.52 0.14
N ASP A 23 14.25 0.67 0.29
CA ASP A 23 14.12 1.47 1.50
C ASP A 23 12.75 2.12 1.61
N TRP A 24 12.19 2.59 0.48
CA TRP A 24 10.81 3.06 0.40
C TRP A 24 9.83 1.97 0.86
N LYS A 25 9.97 0.74 0.36
CA LYS A 25 9.09 -0.37 0.72
C LYS A 25 9.19 -0.70 2.21
N ARG A 26 10.39 -0.67 2.78
CA ARG A 26 10.58 -0.86 4.23
C ARG A 26 9.86 0.21 5.05
N ASN A 27 9.94 1.48 4.63
CA ASN A 27 9.26 2.59 5.29
C ASN A 27 7.73 2.51 5.16
N LEU A 28 7.24 2.15 3.99
CA LEU A 28 5.82 1.90 3.74
C LEU A 28 5.31 0.75 4.63
N ASP A 29 6.05 -0.35 4.73
CA ASP A 29 5.66 -1.49 5.56
C ASP A 29 5.51 -1.10 7.03
N ILE A 30 6.40 -0.25 7.57
CA ILE A 30 6.26 0.26 8.94
C ILE A 30 4.93 0.99 9.13
N VAL A 31 4.57 1.87 8.20
CA VAL A 31 3.30 2.61 8.27
C VAL A 31 2.10 1.67 8.18
N LEU A 32 2.11 0.74 7.24
CA LEU A 32 1.00 -0.21 7.06
C LEU A 32 0.85 -1.20 8.21
N ILE A 33 1.94 -1.54 8.91
CA ILE A 33 1.88 -2.37 10.12
C ILE A 33 1.23 -1.59 11.26
N VAL A 34 1.65 -0.34 11.48
CA VAL A 34 1.10 0.50 12.56
C VAL A 34 -0.38 0.79 12.34
N GLU A 35 -0.80 0.95 11.08
CA GLU A 35 -2.20 1.19 10.70
C GLU A 35 -3.02 -0.10 10.53
N GLU A 36 -2.42 -1.28 10.78
CA GLU A 36 -3.04 -2.60 10.65
C GLU A 36 -3.56 -2.95 9.23
N TYR A 37 -2.92 -2.44 8.19
CA TYR A 37 -3.31 -2.66 6.78
C TYR A 37 -2.34 -3.51 5.99
N LYS A 38 -1.18 -3.89 6.52
CA LYS A 38 -0.16 -4.65 5.76
C LYS A 38 -0.70 -5.94 5.13
N PHE A 39 -1.62 -6.63 5.81
CA PHE A 39 -2.14 -7.94 5.39
C PHE A 39 -2.73 -7.93 3.97
N VAL A 40 -3.30 -6.82 3.50
CA VAL A 40 -3.88 -6.72 2.14
C VAL A 40 -2.85 -6.79 1.01
N LEU A 41 -1.56 -6.69 1.34
CA LEU A 41 -0.47 -6.86 0.38
C LEU A 41 -0.01 -8.31 0.23
N ASP A 42 -0.38 -9.18 1.18
CA ASP A 42 0.09 -10.56 1.25
C ASP A 42 -1.07 -11.57 1.14
N GLU A 43 -2.27 -11.17 1.57
CA GLU A 43 -3.47 -12.01 1.61
C GLU A 43 -4.41 -11.72 0.44
N VAL A 44 -5.06 -12.78 -0.05
CA VAL A 44 -6.06 -12.68 -1.12
C VAL A 44 -7.33 -12.03 -0.58
N CYS A 45 -7.95 -11.15 -1.38
CA CYS A 45 -9.25 -10.57 -1.08
C CYS A 45 -10.29 -11.69 -0.86
N PRO A 46 -11.04 -11.69 0.25
CA PRO A 46 -12.11 -12.65 0.46
C PRO A 46 -13.18 -12.50 -0.63
N GLU A 47 -13.81 -13.61 -1.01
CA GLU A 47 -14.94 -13.57 -1.93
C GLU A 47 -16.04 -12.68 -1.38
N LYS A 48 -16.71 -11.94 -2.27
CA LYS A 48 -17.82 -11.09 -1.88
C LYS A 48 -18.94 -11.99 -1.34
N PRO A 49 -19.32 -11.86 -0.06
CA PRO A 49 -20.38 -12.66 0.52
C PRO A 49 -21.74 -12.33 -0.13
N GLY A 50 -22.61 -13.34 -0.21
CA GLY A 50 -24.00 -13.18 -0.66
C GLY A 50 -24.83 -12.32 0.31
N ASP A 51 -25.98 -11.83 -0.15
CA ASP A 51 -26.87 -10.98 0.66
C ASP A 51 -27.44 -11.73 1.88
N ASP A 52 -27.41 -13.06 1.86
CA ASP A 52 -27.83 -13.98 2.92
C ASP A 52 -26.69 -14.42 3.86
N ALA A 53 -25.47 -13.97 3.61
CA ALA A 53 -24.30 -14.30 4.41
C ALA A 53 -24.43 -13.82 5.86
N ILE A 54 -23.74 -14.50 6.76
CA ILE A 54 -23.72 -14.11 8.17
C ILE A 54 -23.02 -12.76 8.34
N ASP A 55 -23.46 -12.00 9.34
CA ASP A 55 -22.99 -10.63 9.61
C ASP A 55 -21.46 -10.54 9.74
N ASP A 56 -20.81 -11.57 10.28
CA ASP A 56 -19.35 -11.60 10.44
C ASP A 56 -18.59 -11.76 9.12
N GLU A 57 -19.12 -12.50 8.15
CA GLU A 57 -18.53 -12.63 6.80
C GLU A 57 -18.61 -11.30 6.05
N GLN A 58 -19.79 -10.66 6.12
CA GLN A 58 -19.99 -9.32 5.57
C GLN A 58 -19.02 -8.32 6.20
N LYS A 59 -18.87 -8.31 7.53
CA LYS A 59 -17.91 -7.43 8.21
C LYS A 59 -16.48 -7.70 7.81
N ALA A 60 -16.07 -8.96 7.69
CA ALA A 60 -14.71 -9.33 7.29
C ALA A 60 -14.39 -8.80 5.89
N TYR A 61 -15.30 -9.00 4.93
CA TYR A 61 -15.17 -8.47 3.57
C TYR A 61 -15.05 -6.93 3.55
N HIS A 62 -15.96 -6.22 4.22
CA HIS A 62 -15.91 -4.75 4.28
C HIS A 62 -14.64 -4.24 4.98
N LYS A 63 -14.16 -4.93 6.01
CA LYS A 63 -12.90 -4.60 6.69
C LYS A 63 -11.72 -4.74 5.72
N TRP A 64 -11.67 -5.83 4.95
CA TRP A 64 -10.63 -6.05 3.95
C TRP A 64 -10.64 -4.94 2.89
N ILE A 65 -11.81 -4.65 2.29
CA ILE A 65 -11.95 -3.62 1.24
C ILE A 65 -11.54 -2.24 1.76
N LYS A 66 -11.88 -1.91 3.01
CA LYS A 66 -11.44 -0.67 3.63
C LYS A 66 -9.92 -0.63 3.81
N ALA A 67 -9.32 -1.72 4.30
CA ALA A 67 -7.88 -1.82 4.50
C ALA A 67 -7.11 -1.69 3.18
N ASP A 68 -7.56 -2.34 2.11
CA ASP A 68 -6.96 -2.25 0.78
C ASP A 68 -7.03 -0.81 0.23
N LYS A 69 -8.20 -0.18 0.33
CA LYS A 69 -8.36 1.23 -0.05
C LYS A 69 -7.41 2.15 0.71
N MET A 70 -7.22 1.93 2.01
CA MET A 70 -6.31 2.73 2.83
C MET A 70 -4.84 2.46 2.47
N ALA A 71 -4.45 1.20 2.30
CA ALA A 71 -3.11 0.83 1.86
C ALA A 71 -2.78 1.46 0.49
N ARG A 72 -3.74 1.47 -0.42
CA ARG A 72 -3.63 2.13 -1.73
C ARG A 72 -3.37 3.63 -1.58
N CYS A 73 -4.11 4.31 -0.70
CA CYS A 73 -3.88 5.73 -0.41
C CYS A 73 -2.47 5.98 0.16
N TYR A 74 -1.98 5.14 1.06
CA TYR A 74 -0.64 5.26 1.62
C TYR A 74 0.45 5.07 0.56
N ILE A 75 0.31 4.04 -0.28
CA ILE A 75 1.23 3.79 -1.40
C ILE A 75 1.28 5.02 -2.31
N LEU A 76 0.13 5.49 -2.81
CA LEU A 76 0.04 6.65 -3.71
C LEU A 76 0.55 7.95 -3.07
N ALA A 77 0.32 8.17 -1.78
CA ALA A 77 0.81 9.36 -1.08
C ALA A 77 2.34 9.35 -0.87
N SER A 78 2.94 8.17 -0.87
CA SER A 78 4.37 7.95 -0.58
C SER A 78 5.25 7.87 -1.83
N MET A 79 4.76 8.28 -3.00
CA MET A 79 5.54 8.27 -4.24
C MET A 79 5.65 9.66 -4.86
N SER A 80 6.59 9.82 -5.80
CA SER A 80 6.68 11.04 -6.60
C SER A 80 5.39 11.29 -7.39
N ASN A 81 5.11 12.54 -7.74
CA ASN A 81 3.89 12.90 -8.47
C ASN A 81 3.77 12.17 -9.82
N VAL A 82 4.90 11.91 -10.49
CA VAL A 82 4.94 11.18 -11.76
C VAL A 82 4.47 9.74 -11.56
N LEU A 83 5.04 9.03 -10.58
CA LEU A 83 4.64 7.66 -10.26
C LEU A 83 3.19 7.62 -9.76
N GLN A 84 2.77 8.57 -8.94
CA GLN A 84 1.40 8.66 -8.44
C GLN A 84 0.40 8.73 -9.60
N HIS A 85 0.67 9.59 -10.60
CA HIS A 85 -0.18 9.73 -11.77
C HIS A 85 -0.22 8.45 -12.62
N GLN A 86 0.88 7.72 -12.71
CA GLN A 86 0.96 6.45 -13.45
C GLN A 86 0.16 5.32 -12.79
N HIS A 87 0.04 5.31 -11.46
CA HIS A 87 -0.56 4.19 -10.71
C HIS A 87 -1.96 4.50 -10.15
N GLN A 88 -2.47 5.73 -10.27
CA GLN A 88 -3.75 6.14 -9.65
C GLN A 88 -4.98 5.36 -10.11
N SER A 89 -4.93 4.73 -11.29
CA SER A 89 -6.04 3.96 -11.86
C SER A 89 -6.03 2.48 -11.49
N MET A 90 -4.99 1.99 -10.81
CA MET A 90 -4.91 0.59 -10.37
C MET A 90 -5.89 0.36 -9.21
N GLU A 91 -6.53 -0.80 -9.21
CA GLU A 91 -7.68 -1.06 -8.35
C GLU A 91 -7.29 -1.46 -6.93
N SER A 92 -6.23 -2.26 -6.78
CA SER A 92 -5.76 -2.75 -5.47
C SER A 92 -4.40 -2.20 -5.05
N ALA A 93 -4.12 -2.22 -3.76
CA ALA A 93 -2.79 -1.91 -3.21
C ALA A 93 -1.74 -2.93 -3.68
N TYR A 94 -2.15 -4.20 -3.82
CA TYR A 94 -1.31 -5.29 -4.30
C TYR A 94 -0.81 -5.03 -5.73
N ASP A 95 -1.70 -4.69 -6.67
CA ASP A 95 -1.34 -4.49 -8.08
C ASP A 95 -0.33 -3.35 -8.24
N ILE A 96 -0.53 -2.25 -7.50
CA ILE A 96 0.43 -1.14 -7.50
C ILE A 96 1.79 -1.62 -7.01
N LEU A 97 1.81 -2.37 -5.90
CA LEU A 97 3.06 -2.81 -5.30
C LEU A 97 3.83 -3.79 -6.20
N GLU A 98 3.14 -4.74 -6.82
CA GLU A 98 3.74 -5.69 -7.75
C GLU A 98 4.27 -4.98 -9.00
N ASN A 99 3.52 -4.03 -9.57
CA ASN A 99 4.01 -3.27 -10.72
C ASN A 99 5.27 -2.45 -10.39
N LEU A 100 5.29 -1.78 -9.22
CA LEU A 100 6.47 -1.06 -8.76
C LEU A 100 7.68 -1.98 -8.52
N LYS A 101 7.43 -3.20 -8.05
CA LYS A 101 8.46 -4.23 -7.87
C LYS A 101 9.02 -4.70 -9.20
N GLU A 102 8.19 -4.87 -10.23
CA GLU A 102 8.66 -5.18 -11.59
C GLU A 102 9.51 -4.05 -12.16
N MET A 103 9.12 -2.80 -11.92
CA MET A 103 9.86 -1.63 -12.40
C MET A 103 11.22 -1.43 -11.68
N PHE A 104 11.26 -1.62 -10.36
CA PHE A 104 12.38 -1.16 -9.52
C PHE A 104 12.97 -2.23 -8.58
N GLY A 105 12.32 -3.37 -8.40
CA GLY A 105 12.67 -4.38 -7.40
C GLY A 105 14.03 -5.03 -7.63
N ASP A 106 14.44 -5.19 -8.88
CA ASP A 106 15.74 -5.80 -9.23
C ASP A 106 16.90 -4.80 -9.36
N GLN A 107 16.61 -3.49 -9.37
CA GLN A 107 17.63 -2.46 -9.61
C GLN A 107 18.67 -2.36 -8.48
N ASN A 108 18.38 -2.89 -7.29
CA ASN A 108 19.32 -2.98 -6.17
C ASN A 108 20.11 -4.32 -6.09
N ARG A 109 19.87 -5.29 -6.99
CA ARG A 109 20.69 -6.51 -7.05
C ARG A 109 22.00 -6.32 -7.83
N ALA A 110 22.05 -5.33 -8.73
CA ALA A 110 23.22 -5.06 -9.57
C ALA A 110 24.34 -4.26 -8.85
N ALA A 111 24.15 -3.90 -7.59
CA ALA A 111 25.11 -3.10 -6.81
C ALA A 111 25.91 -3.92 -5.76
N LYS A 112 26.04 -5.24 -5.94
CA LYS A 112 26.89 -6.10 -5.10
C LYS A 112 28.11 -6.63 -5.86
#